data_AF-A0A7W3MVJ2-F1
#
_entry.id   AF-A0A7W3MVJ2-F1
#
_cell.length_a   1.000
_cell.length_b   1.000
_cell.length_c   1.000
_cell.angle_alpha   90.00
_cell.angle_beta   90.00
_cell.angle_gamma   90.00
#
_symmetry.space_group_name_H-M   'P 1'
#
loop_
_entity.id
_entity.type
_entity.pdbx_description
1 polymer ?
#
loop_
_entity_poly.entity_id
_entity_poly.type
_entity_poly.pdbx_seq_one_letter_code
_entity_poly.pdbx_strand_id
1 'polypeptide(L)'
;MGYSFSCAGAGRAFDIPGHEMIDVREVLRLAVHQAGPDCPVQMHKFESNDGWHVTPEECRAIARLLGGPHGELMVSDYLSFVDEVSDGLVGNVRDLAEFSALAADNGGFDVT
;
A
#
# COMPACT_ATOMS: atom_id res chain seq x y z
N MET A 1 17.00 -3.46 -3.90
CA MET A 1 16.51 -2.07 -3.93
C MET A 1 15.17 -2.04 -3.23
N GLY A 2 14.89 -1.03 -2.41
CA GLY A 2 13.63 -0.87 -1.68
C GLY A 2 12.64 0.01 -2.43
N TYR A 3 11.41 0.12 -1.93
CA TYR A 3 10.40 1.07 -2.41
C TYR A 3 10.32 2.20 -1.39
N SER A 4 10.40 3.44 -1.87
CA SER A 4 10.29 4.65 -1.09
C SER A 4 9.03 5.41 -1.50
N PHE A 5 8.21 5.72 -0.49
CA PHE A 5 6.99 6.49 -0.66
C PHE A 5 7.22 7.88 -0.09
N SER A 6 7.07 8.91 -0.91
CA SER A 6 7.34 10.29 -0.49
C SER A 6 6.15 11.20 -0.74
N CYS A 7 5.80 12.02 0.25
CA CYS A 7 4.72 12.99 0.15
C CYS A 7 5.29 14.40 0.37
N ALA A 8 5.34 15.20 -0.70
CA ALA A 8 5.95 16.53 -0.70
C ALA A 8 5.31 17.49 0.31
N GLY A 9 4.00 17.39 0.53
CA GLY A 9 3.28 18.24 1.49
C GLY A 9 3.46 17.84 2.96
N ALA A 10 3.82 16.58 3.24
CA ALA A 10 3.85 16.05 4.59
C ALA A 10 5.25 15.98 5.22
N GLY A 11 6.33 16.13 4.42
CA GLY A 11 7.71 15.99 4.91
C GLY A 11 8.03 14.62 5.50
N ARG A 12 7.20 13.60 5.19
CA ARG A 12 7.38 12.21 5.62
C ARG A 12 7.64 11.36 4.39
N ALA A 13 8.59 10.45 4.54
CA ALA A 13 8.80 9.33 3.64
C ALA A 13 8.75 8.03 4.44
N PHE A 14 8.39 6.95 3.78
CA PHE A 14 8.39 5.61 4.36
C PHE A 14 8.99 4.65 3.33
N ASP A 15 9.84 3.73 3.80
CA ASP A 15 10.57 2.80 2.96
C ASP A 15 10.17 1.37 3.32
N ILE A 16 9.87 0.57 2.30
CA ILE A 16 9.65 -0.88 2.42
C ILE A 16 10.79 -1.60 1.69
N PRO A 17 11.49 -2.54 2.35
CA PRO A 17 12.47 -3.38 1.67
C PRO A 17 11.82 -4.11 0.49
N GLY A 18 12.51 -4.16 -0.66
CA GLY A 18 11.88 -4.65 -1.90
C GLY A 18 11.41 -6.11 -1.85
N HIS A 19 11.99 -6.93 -0.98
CA HIS A 19 11.52 -8.31 -0.78
C HIS A 19 10.21 -8.35 0.02
N GLU A 20 9.99 -7.43 0.96
CA GLU A 20 8.74 -7.31 1.73
C GLU A 20 7.66 -6.57 0.93
N MET A 21 8.05 -5.67 0.02
CA MET A 21 7.09 -4.96 -0.84
C MET A 21 6.33 -5.91 -1.77
N ILE A 22 6.91 -7.05 -2.12
CA ILE A 22 6.22 -8.08 -2.90
C ILE A 22 4.94 -8.51 -2.15
N ASP A 23 5.08 -8.85 -0.88
CA ASP A 23 3.96 -9.30 -0.04
C ASP A 23 2.94 -8.17 0.18
N VAL A 24 3.41 -6.95 0.49
CA VAL A 24 2.55 -5.77 0.68
C VAL A 24 1.74 -5.48 -0.59
N ARG A 25 2.36 -5.59 -1.77
CA ARG A 25 1.69 -5.40 -3.05
C ARG A 25 0.63 -6.47 -3.31
N GLU A 26 0.91 -7.73 -2.98
CA GLU A 26 -0.08 -8.80 -3.16
C GLU A 26 -1.25 -8.66 -2.18
N VAL A 27 -1.02 -8.22 -0.95
CA VAL A 27 -2.10 -7.85 -0.01
C VAL A 27 -2.95 -6.70 -0.59
N LEU A 28 -2.32 -5.65 -1.12
CA LEU A 28 -3.04 -4.56 -1.77
C LEU A 28 -3.82 -5.04 -3.00
N ARG A 29 -3.22 -5.93 -3.82
CA ARG A 29 -3.86 -6.53 -5.00
C ARG A 29 -5.12 -7.30 -4.61
N LEU A 30 -5.06 -8.09 -3.54
CA LEU A 30 -6.21 -8.81 -2.98
C LEU A 30 -7.30 -7.84 -2.52
N ALA A 31 -6.94 -6.80 -1.77
CA ALA A 31 -7.90 -5.81 -1.28
C ALA A 31 -8.60 -5.05 -2.42
N VAL A 32 -7.84 -4.65 -3.45
CA VAL A 32 -8.37 -4.01 -4.67
C VAL A 32 -9.29 -4.95 -5.43
N HIS A 33 -8.93 -6.24 -5.54
CA HIS A 33 -9.79 -7.23 -6.20
C HIS A 33 -11.12 -7.42 -5.46
N GLN A 34 -11.10 -7.49 -4.12
CA GLN A 34 -12.32 -7.59 -3.30
C GLN A 34 -13.19 -6.32 -3.37
N ALA A 35 -12.57 -5.14 -3.50
CA ALA A 35 -13.28 -3.87 -3.64
C ALA A 35 -14.09 -3.76 -4.95
N GLY A 36 -13.70 -4.53 -5.97
CA GLY A 36 -14.39 -4.61 -7.25
C GLY A 36 -13.88 -3.61 -8.30
N PRO A 37 -14.51 -3.60 -9.49
CA PRO A 37 -14.01 -2.89 -10.67
C PRO A 37 -14.03 -1.36 -10.56
N ASP A 38 -14.80 -0.81 -9.62
CA ASP A 38 -14.90 0.64 -9.41
C ASP A 38 -13.80 1.18 -8.46
N CYS A 39 -12.87 0.33 -8.01
CA CYS A 39 -11.75 0.75 -7.18
C CYS A 39 -10.81 1.66 -7.97
N PRO A 40 -10.49 2.87 -7.48
CA PRO A 40 -9.66 3.82 -8.23
C PRO A 40 -8.16 3.45 -8.22
N VAL A 41 -7.74 2.52 -7.36
CA VAL A 41 -6.33 2.16 -7.16
C VAL A 41 -5.75 1.48 -8.39
N GLN A 42 -4.73 2.09 -8.98
CA GLN A 42 -4.05 1.55 -10.16
C GLN A 42 -2.84 0.70 -9.76
N MET A 43 -3.02 -0.62 -9.70
CA MET A 43 -1.98 -1.55 -9.19
C MET A 43 -0.62 -1.46 -9.90
N HIS A 44 -0.59 -1.13 -11.20
CA HIS A 44 0.66 -1.03 -11.95
C HIS A 44 1.64 0.01 -11.37
N LYS A 45 1.16 1.00 -10.61
CA LYS A 45 2.00 2.02 -9.95
C LYS A 45 2.85 1.46 -8.81
N PHE A 46 2.49 0.29 -8.29
CA PHE A 46 3.21 -0.42 -7.21
C PHE A 46 4.02 -1.60 -7.74
N GLU A 47 4.04 -1.82 -9.07
CA GLU A 47 4.78 -2.91 -9.70
C GLU A 47 6.21 -2.52 -10.06
N SER A 48 6.52 -1.22 -10.08
CA SER A 48 7.83 -0.65 -10.38
C SER A 48 8.10 0.64 -9.59
N ASN A 49 9.39 0.99 -9.48
CA ASN A 49 9.89 2.22 -8.85
C ASN A 49 10.03 3.36 -9.88
N ASP A 50 9.10 3.49 -10.81
CA ASP A 50 9.26 4.42 -11.95
C ASP A 50 8.89 5.88 -11.63
N GLY A 51 8.70 6.24 -10.35
CA GLY A 51 8.29 7.57 -9.93
C GLY A 51 6.79 7.83 -10.16
N TRP A 52 5.96 6.79 -10.05
CA TRP A 52 4.52 6.92 -10.27
C TRP A 52 3.87 7.73 -9.16
N HIS A 53 3.02 8.67 -9.57
CA HIS A 53 2.22 9.47 -8.65
C HIS A 53 0.91 8.75 -8.29
N VAL A 54 0.70 8.52 -6.99
CA VAL A 54 -0.54 8.00 -6.40
C VAL A 54 -1.38 9.18 -5.94
N THR A 55 -2.51 9.39 -6.61
CA THR A 55 -3.38 10.55 -6.42
C THR A 55 -4.06 10.55 -5.04
N PRO A 56 -4.59 11.70 -4.57
CA PRO A 56 -5.39 11.76 -3.35
C PRO A 56 -6.57 10.79 -3.31
N GLU A 57 -7.22 10.56 -4.44
CA GLU A 57 -8.34 9.61 -4.53
C GLU A 57 -7.89 8.17 -4.29
N GLU A 58 -6.81 7.77 -4.95
CA GLU A 58 -6.18 6.46 -4.73
C GLU A 58 -5.70 6.30 -3.29
N CYS A 59 -5.07 7.33 -2.72
CA CYS A 59 -4.63 7.35 -1.33
C CYS A 59 -5.77 7.09 -0.34
N ARG A 60 -6.94 7.74 -0.53
CA ARG A 60 -8.13 7.48 0.31
C ARG A 60 -8.63 6.06 0.17
N ALA A 61 -8.60 5.52 -1.06
CA ALA A 61 -9.00 4.14 -1.29
C ALA A 61 -8.04 3.16 -0.59
N ILE A 62 -6.72 3.33 -0.73
CA ILE A 62 -5.72 2.51 -0.06
C ILE A 62 -5.91 2.55 1.46
N ALA A 63 -6.05 3.75 2.03
CA ALA A 63 -6.28 3.93 3.46
C ALA A 63 -7.56 3.22 3.94
N ARG A 64 -8.62 3.20 3.14
CA ARG A 64 -9.88 2.50 3.45
C ARG A 64 -9.73 0.97 3.33
N LEU A 65 -8.99 0.49 2.34
CA LEU A 65 -8.82 -0.93 2.06
C LEU A 65 -7.87 -1.61 3.03
N LEU A 66 -6.81 -0.93 3.43
CA LEU A 66 -5.76 -1.49 4.29
C LEU A 66 -5.82 -0.97 5.73
N GLY A 67 -6.68 0.01 6.02
CA GLY A 67 -6.80 0.61 7.34
C GLY A 67 -7.53 -0.27 8.35
N GLY A 68 -7.04 -0.25 9.59
CA GLY A 68 -7.69 -0.89 10.73
C GLY A 68 -7.85 -2.41 10.59
N PRO A 69 -8.93 -3.00 11.15
CA PRO A 69 -9.12 -4.45 11.14
C PRO A 69 -9.24 -5.06 9.74
N HIS A 70 -9.62 -4.28 8.72
CA HIS A 70 -9.76 -4.80 7.37
C HIS A 70 -8.39 -5.14 6.75
N GLY A 71 -7.36 -4.31 6.96
CA GLY A 71 -6.00 -4.61 6.51
C GLY A 71 -5.43 -5.87 7.14
N GLU A 72 -5.66 -6.07 8.45
CA GLU A 72 -5.26 -7.30 9.15
C GLU A 72 -5.95 -8.54 8.58
N LEU A 73 -7.24 -8.44 8.23
CA LEU A 73 -7.95 -9.52 7.54
C LEU A 73 -7.36 -9.80 6.16
N MET A 74 -7.00 -8.78 5.38
CA MET A 74 -6.36 -8.98 4.07
C MET A 74 -4.99 -9.66 4.19
N VAL A 75 -4.23 -9.33 5.23
CA VAL A 75 -2.98 -10.04 5.53
C VAL A 75 -3.26 -11.50 5.92
N SER A 76 -4.26 -11.75 6.78
CA SER A 76 -4.65 -13.11 7.15
C SER A 76 -5.13 -13.94 5.96
N ASP A 77 -5.90 -13.33 5.05
CA ASP A 77 -6.34 -13.98 3.81
C ASP A 77 -5.13 -14.30 2.93
N TYR A 78 -4.20 -13.36 2.76
CA TYR A 78 -2.97 -13.58 1.99
C TYR A 78 -2.13 -14.73 2.57
N LEU A 79 -1.94 -14.76 3.88
CA LEU A 79 -1.24 -15.81 4.62
C LEU A 79 -1.88 -17.20 4.47
N SER A 80 -3.14 -17.30 4.07
CA SER A 80 -3.76 -18.59 3.77
C SER A 80 -3.26 -19.22 2.46
N PHE A 81 -2.59 -18.42 1.60
CA PHE A 81 -2.09 -18.84 0.29
C PHE A 81 -0.56 -19.01 0.23
N VAL A 82 0.17 -18.52 1.23
CA VAL A 82 1.65 -18.51 1.25
C VAL A 82 2.19 -19.04 2.58
N ASP A 83 3.29 -19.78 2.53
CA ASP A 83 3.83 -20.47 3.70
C ASP A 83 4.81 -19.61 4.53
N GLU A 84 5.46 -18.62 3.92
CA GLU A 84 6.47 -17.77 4.56
C GLU A 84 6.33 -16.31 4.10
N VAL A 85 6.23 -15.39 5.06
CA VAL A 85 6.29 -13.93 4.84
C VAL A 85 7.14 -13.29 5.94
N SER A 86 7.55 -12.04 5.74
CA SER A 86 8.20 -11.26 6.82
C SER A 86 7.24 -11.03 8.00
N ASP A 87 7.76 -11.17 9.23
CA ASP A 87 7.05 -10.79 10.46
C ASP A 87 6.58 -9.32 10.44
N GLY A 88 7.21 -8.48 9.61
CA GLY A 88 6.87 -7.08 9.43
C GLY A 88 5.65 -6.80 8.54
N LEU A 89 5.06 -7.80 7.87
CA LEU A 89 4.03 -7.59 6.85
C LEU A 89 2.82 -6.79 7.36
N VAL A 90 2.27 -7.15 8.53
CA VAL A 90 1.14 -6.43 9.13
C VAL A 90 1.50 -4.97 9.42
N GLY A 91 2.72 -4.74 9.92
CA GLY A 91 3.25 -3.40 10.17
C GLY A 91 3.35 -2.59 8.89
N ASN A 92 3.95 -3.15 7.84
CA ASN A 92 4.12 -2.50 6.55
C ASN A 92 2.78 -2.15 5.87
N VAL A 93 1.79 -3.05 5.94
CA VAL A 93 0.44 -2.81 5.39
C VAL A 93 -0.25 -1.68 6.15
N ARG A 94 -0.12 -1.68 7.49
CA ARG A 94 -0.66 -0.61 8.33
C ARG A 94 0.02 0.72 8.05
N ASP A 95 1.34 0.75 7.96
CA ASP A 95 2.12 1.95 7.69
C ASP A 95 1.77 2.54 6.32
N LEU A 96 1.59 1.69 5.30
CA LEU A 96 1.10 2.12 3.99
C LEU A 96 -0.31 2.73 4.07
N ALA A 97 -1.22 2.15 4.86
CA ALA A 97 -2.56 2.69 5.05
C ALA A 97 -2.54 4.06 5.75
N GLU A 98 -1.77 4.17 6.84
CA GLU A 98 -1.62 5.41 7.62
C GLU A 98 -0.95 6.51 6.78
N PHE A 99 0.10 6.16 6.04
CA PHE A 99 0.78 7.08 5.13
C PHE A 99 -0.14 7.54 4.00
N SER A 100 -0.93 6.64 3.42
CA SER A 100 -1.91 6.98 2.38
C SER A 100 -2.98 7.92 2.91
N ALA A 101 -3.47 7.72 4.14
CA ALA A 101 -4.44 8.63 4.75
C ALA A 101 -3.87 10.05 4.89
N LEU A 102 -2.62 10.16 5.34
CA LEU A 102 -1.90 11.44 5.45
C LEU A 102 -1.69 12.09 4.07
N ALA A 103 -1.23 11.32 3.09
CA ALA A 103 -0.91 11.80 1.75
C ALA A 103 -2.14 12.28 0.98
N ALA A 104 -3.32 11.69 1.24
CA ALA A 104 -4.57 12.10 0.63
C ALA A 104 -4.91 13.58 0.86
N ASP A 105 -4.56 14.12 2.04
CA ASP A 105 -4.78 15.53 2.38
C ASP A 105 -3.64 16.45 1.91
N ASN A 106 -2.56 15.86 1.39
CA ASN A 106 -1.33 16.56 1.01
C ASN A 106 -0.99 16.41 -0.49
N GLY A 107 -1.97 16.04 -1.31
CA GLY A 107 -1.83 15.96 -2.77
C GLY A 107 -1.37 14.61 -3.32
N GLY A 108 -1.28 13.57 -2.50
CA GLY A 108 -0.83 12.23 -2.91
C GLY A 108 0.62 11.94 -2.51
N PHE A 109 1.17 10.86 -3.05
CA PHE A 109 2.58 10.47 -2.88
C PHE A 109 3.16 9.86 -4.14
N ASP A 110 4.49 9.87 -4.24
CA ASP A 110 5.23 9.25 -5.34
C ASP A 110 5.90 7.94 -4.88
N VAL A 111 5.93 6.94 -5.77
CA VAL A 111 6.57 5.63 -5.56
C VAL A 111 7.94 5.63 -6.27
N THR A 112 9.02 5.53 -5.50
CA THR A 112 10.43 5.64 -5.97
C THR A 112 11.34 4.53 -5.46
#